data_AF-A0A7X3WXY1-F1
#
_entry.id   AF-A0A7X3WXY1-F1
#
_cell.length_a   1.000
_cell.length_b   1.000
_cell.length_c   1.000
_cell.angle_alpha   90.00
_cell.angle_beta   90.00
_cell.angle_gamma   90.00
#
_symmetry.space_group_name_H-M   'P 1'
#
loop_
_entity.id
_entity.type
_entity.pdbx_description
1 polymer ?
#
loop_
_entity_poly.entity_id
_entity_poly.type
_entity_poly.pdbx_seq_one_letter_code
_entity_poly.pdbx_strand_id
1 'polypeptide(L)'
;MATQTILLLDSLRTRGAGLLPVLAAGLIALPAPFAQRAAGQEPDRPRARDLGIVVGIFEPGRHNAITDVEGVLVGHATVIEGDDVRTGVTAIRPHGGNLYFDRVPAAMHVGNGFGKLLGVTQVGELGELEMPLLLTCTLCVWKAADAMVEWALEIEGMEGVRSINPVVGETNDGGLNDIRNRPVTAAHVRTALDGAAAGPVEE
;
A
#
# COMPACT_ATOMS: atom_id res chain seq x y z
N MET A 1 27.54 -34.26 -30.57
CA MET A 1 26.90 -35.04 -29.48
C MET A 1 25.42 -34.66 -29.53
N ALA A 2 24.65 -35.32 -30.41
CA ALA A 2 23.89 -36.54 -30.12
C ALA A 2 22.70 -36.22 -29.19
N THR A 3 21.41 -36.37 -29.54
CA THR A 3 20.75 -37.03 -30.67
C THR A 3 19.26 -36.63 -30.68
N GLN A 4 18.76 -36.25 -31.87
CA GLN A 4 17.47 -36.53 -32.55
C GLN A 4 16.15 -36.65 -31.74
N THR A 5 15.00 -36.04 -32.08
CA THR A 5 14.24 -35.83 -33.35
C THR A 5 13.06 -36.82 -33.51
N ILE A 6 11.94 -36.28 -34.03
CA ILE A 6 10.88 -36.88 -34.90
C ILE A 6 9.51 -37.28 -34.28
N LEU A 7 8.54 -36.37 -34.52
CA LEU A 7 7.38 -36.45 -35.43
C LEU A 7 6.11 -37.28 -35.07
N LEU A 8 4.99 -36.55 -35.12
CA LEU A 8 3.60 -37.00 -35.28
C LEU A 8 3.40 -37.87 -36.54
N LEU A 9 2.48 -38.85 -36.47
CA LEU A 9 1.23 -38.89 -37.27
C LEU A 9 0.42 -40.19 -37.07
N ASP A 10 -0.90 -39.97 -36.94
CA ASP A 10 -2.02 -40.66 -37.60
C ASP A 10 -2.82 -41.85 -37.03
N SER A 11 -4.14 -41.70 -37.25
CA SER A 11 -5.17 -42.69 -37.60
C SER A 11 -5.76 -43.65 -36.55
N LEU A 12 -6.91 -43.23 -36.02
CA LEU A 12 -8.21 -43.93 -35.99
C LEU A 12 -8.28 -45.46 -36.21
N ARG A 13 -8.90 -46.19 -35.25
CA ARG A 13 -9.80 -47.33 -35.52
C ARG A 13 -10.74 -47.64 -34.34
N THR A 14 -12.00 -47.27 -34.54
CA THR A 14 -13.30 -47.89 -34.20
C THR A 14 -13.46 -49.09 -33.24
N ARG A 15 -14.50 -48.93 -32.40
CA ARG A 15 -15.57 -49.87 -31.96
C ARG A 15 -15.35 -50.82 -30.76
N GLY A 16 -16.22 -50.66 -29.75
CA GLY A 16 -16.60 -51.69 -28.77
C GLY A 16 -17.49 -51.11 -27.66
N ALA A 17 -18.78 -51.47 -27.65
CA ALA A 17 -19.80 -51.01 -26.71
C ALA A 17 -19.78 -51.77 -25.37
N GLY A 18 -20.21 -51.11 -24.29
CA GLY A 18 -20.51 -51.74 -23.00
C GLY A 18 -21.04 -50.74 -21.97
N LEU A 19 -22.35 -50.76 -21.74
CA LEU A 19 -23.10 -49.95 -20.77
C LEU A 19 -22.95 -50.47 -19.33
N LEU A 20 -22.77 -49.55 -18.37
CA LEU A 20 -23.26 -49.67 -16.97
C LEU A 20 -23.16 -48.28 -16.30
N PRO A 21 -24.27 -47.61 -15.91
CA PRO A 21 -24.20 -46.40 -15.13
C PRO A 21 -24.24 -46.76 -13.64
N VAL A 22 -23.16 -46.46 -12.91
CA VAL A 22 -23.18 -46.44 -11.43
C VAL A 22 -23.59 -45.04 -11.02
N LEU A 23 -24.81 -44.92 -10.47
CA LEU A 23 -25.32 -43.72 -9.82
C LEU A 23 -24.51 -43.45 -8.54
N ALA A 24 -23.55 -42.53 -8.61
CA ALA A 24 -22.91 -41.94 -7.44
C ALA A 24 -23.79 -40.77 -6.95
N ALA A 25 -24.52 -40.98 -5.86
CA ALA A 25 -25.23 -39.91 -5.16
C ALA A 25 -24.23 -38.95 -4.53
N GLY A 26 -24.08 -37.76 -5.11
CA GLY A 26 -23.28 -36.68 -4.53
C GLY A 26 -23.98 -36.09 -3.31
N LEU A 27 -23.41 -36.28 -2.12
CA LEU A 27 -23.72 -35.43 -0.97
C LEU A 27 -23.06 -34.06 -1.21
N ILE A 28 -23.87 -33.08 -1.60
CA ILE A 28 -23.47 -31.68 -1.59
C ILE A 28 -23.51 -31.22 -0.14
N ALA A 29 -22.34 -31.17 0.51
CA ALA A 29 -22.19 -30.51 1.81
C ALA A 29 -22.39 -29.00 1.60
N LEU A 30 -23.51 -28.47 2.06
CA LEU A 30 -23.75 -27.03 2.10
C LEU A 30 -22.73 -26.40 3.08
N PRO A 31 -21.92 -25.42 2.66
CA PRO A 31 -21.05 -24.71 3.59
C PRO A 31 -21.93 -23.96 4.60
N ALA A 32 -21.67 -24.18 5.89
CA ALA A 32 -22.30 -23.39 6.94
C ALA A 32 -21.98 -21.91 6.72
N PRO A 33 -22.94 -21.00 6.90
CA PRO A 33 -22.68 -19.58 6.77
C PRO A 33 -21.67 -19.19 7.85
N PHE A 34 -20.47 -18.79 7.44
CA PHE A 34 -19.55 -18.07 8.32
C PHE A 34 -20.27 -16.80 8.75
N ALA A 35 -20.62 -16.73 10.03
CA ALA A 35 -21.18 -15.53 10.63
C ALA A 35 -20.16 -14.41 10.46
N GLN A 36 -20.44 -13.47 9.57
CA GLN A 36 -19.71 -12.23 9.44
C GLN A 36 -19.84 -11.51 10.79
N ARG A 37 -18.77 -11.48 11.58
CA ARG A 37 -18.70 -10.61 12.74
C ARG A 37 -18.88 -9.19 12.21
N ALA A 38 -20.01 -8.57 12.54
CA ALA A 38 -20.15 -7.13 12.39
C ALA A 38 -18.95 -6.49 13.09
N ALA A 39 -18.26 -5.58 12.39
CA ALA A 39 -17.23 -4.74 12.99
C ALA A 39 -17.87 -4.01 14.18
N GLY A 40 -17.64 -4.53 15.38
CA GLY A 40 -18.02 -3.85 16.60
C GLY A 40 -17.27 -2.52 16.62
N GLN A 41 -17.96 -1.44 17.00
CA GLN A 41 -17.29 -0.16 17.20
C GLN A 41 -16.13 -0.37 18.16
N GLU A 42 -14.90 -0.15 17.66
CA GLU A 42 -13.74 -0.19 18.53
C GLU A 42 -13.92 0.85 19.64
N PRO A 43 -13.58 0.50 20.89
CA PRO A 43 -13.64 1.46 21.99
C PRO A 43 -12.77 2.67 21.65
N ASP A 44 -13.25 3.87 22.00
CA ASP A 44 -12.53 5.14 21.84
C ASP A 44 -11.12 5.00 22.45
N ARG A 45 -10.09 4.91 21.59
CA ARG A 45 -8.70 4.67 22.01
C ARG A 45 -8.13 6.00 22.49
N PRO A 46 -7.91 6.21 23.80
CA PRO A 46 -7.49 7.51 24.31
C PRO A 46 -6.08 7.83 23.81
N ARG A 47 -5.84 9.10 23.46
CA ARG A 47 -4.49 9.58 23.18
C ARG A 47 -3.80 10.01 24.46
N ALA A 48 -2.48 10.21 24.39
CA ALA A 48 -1.66 10.56 25.55
C ALA A 48 -2.21 11.74 26.38
N ARG A 49 -2.69 12.80 25.71
CA ARG A 49 -3.24 13.99 26.38
C ARG A 49 -4.59 13.73 27.06
N ASP A 50 -5.41 12.83 26.53
CA ASP A 50 -6.68 12.43 27.16
C ASP A 50 -6.44 11.69 28.48
N LEU A 51 -5.23 11.13 28.65
CA LEU A 51 -4.73 10.50 29.87
C LEU A 51 -3.93 11.45 30.78
N GLY A 52 -3.87 12.75 30.46
CA GLY A 52 -3.13 13.75 31.23
C GLY A 52 -1.62 13.76 30.99
N ILE A 53 -1.12 13.04 29.98
CA ILE A 53 0.30 13.05 29.60
C ILE A 53 0.53 14.19 28.61
N VAL A 54 1.19 15.26 29.08
CA VAL A 54 1.49 16.44 28.28
C VAL A 54 2.98 16.46 27.91
N VAL A 55 3.26 16.56 26.60
CA VAL A 55 4.62 16.67 26.05
C VAL A 55 4.81 18.07 25.48
N GLY A 56 5.89 18.75 25.88
CA GLY A 56 6.21 20.12 25.44
C GLY A 56 5.44 21.21 26.20
N ILE A 57 5.58 22.46 25.74
CA ILE A 57 4.99 23.66 26.36
C ILE A 57 3.95 24.37 25.49
N PHE A 58 3.75 23.92 24.25
CA PHE A 58 2.82 24.53 23.30
C PHE A 58 1.48 23.78 23.27
N GLU A 59 0.41 24.53 23.03
CA GLU A 59 -0.91 23.96 22.77
C GLU A 59 -0.96 23.35 21.37
N PRO A 60 -1.57 22.16 21.21
CA PRO A 60 -1.71 21.56 19.90
C PRO A 60 -2.78 22.28 19.05
N GLY A 61 -2.78 21.99 17.76
CA GLY A 61 -3.87 22.40 16.87
C GLY A 61 -5.19 21.67 17.19
N ARG A 62 -6.23 21.97 16.40
CA ARG A 62 -7.60 21.48 16.61
C ARG A 62 -7.68 19.96 16.64
N HIS A 63 -6.94 19.30 15.76
CA HIS A 63 -6.92 17.85 15.64
C HIS A 63 -5.75 17.23 16.43
N ASN A 64 -4.76 18.04 16.82
CA ASN A 64 -3.48 17.58 17.36
C ASN A 64 -2.86 16.55 16.41
N ALA A 65 -2.83 16.89 15.13
CA ALA A 65 -2.36 16.04 14.03
C ALA A 65 -1.67 16.90 12.96
N ILE A 66 -0.93 16.27 12.05
CA ILE A 66 -0.20 17.00 10.98
C ILE A 66 -1.14 17.77 10.04
N THR A 67 -2.37 17.31 9.91
CA THR A 67 -3.47 17.92 9.14
C THR A 67 -4.00 19.23 9.74
N ASP A 68 -3.52 19.63 10.92
CA ASP A 68 -3.73 20.99 11.43
C ASP A 68 -2.95 22.04 10.62
N VAL A 69 -1.96 21.63 9.82
CA VAL A 69 -1.34 22.47 8.80
C VAL A 69 -2.29 22.56 7.60
N GLU A 70 -2.72 23.77 7.25
CA GLU A 70 -3.68 24.00 6.17
C GLU A 70 -3.24 23.35 4.86
N GLY A 71 -4.16 22.61 4.22
CA GLY A 71 -3.92 21.91 2.98
C GLY A 71 -3.37 20.49 3.14
N VAL A 72 -2.67 20.18 4.23
CA VAL A 72 -2.06 18.85 4.42
C VAL A 72 -3.13 17.77 4.57
N LEU A 73 -2.97 16.67 3.83
CA LEU A 73 -3.88 15.52 3.82
C LEU A 73 -3.12 14.25 4.20
N VAL A 74 -3.80 13.35 4.92
CA VAL A 74 -3.29 12.02 5.29
C VAL A 74 -4.30 10.95 4.87
N GLY A 75 -3.82 9.85 4.30
CA GLY A 75 -4.63 8.70 3.94
C GLY A 75 -3.93 7.39 4.26
N HIS A 76 -4.72 6.36 4.54
CA HIS A 76 -4.21 5.04 4.95
C HIS A 76 -4.79 3.94 4.07
N ALA A 77 -3.98 2.91 3.85
CA ALA A 77 -4.43 1.60 3.41
C ALA A 77 -3.87 0.56 4.39
N THR A 78 -4.74 0.07 5.27
CA THR A 78 -4.42 -0.95 6.26
C THR A 78 -4.61 -2.33 5.63
N VAL A 79 -3.56 -3.16 5.67
CA VAL A 79 -3.53 -4.49 5.05
C VAL A 79 -3.40 -5.55 6.14
N ILE A 80 -4.52 -6.19 6.45
CA ILE A 80 -4.63 -7.26 7.43
C ILE A 80 -5.24 -8.47 6.71
N GLU A 81 -4.41 -9.46 6.43
CA GLU A 81 -4.82 -10.68 5.72
C GLU A 81 -4.28 -11.91 6.44
N GLY A 82 -5.08 -12.98 6.48
CA GLY A 82 -4.71 -14.23 7.15
C GLY A 82 -4.19 -14.01 8.58
N ASP A 83 -3.22 -14.85 8.97
CA ASP A 83 -2.62 -14.82 10.30
C ASP A 83 -1.28 -14.06 10.34
N ASP A 84 -0.71 -13.70 9.18
CA ASP A 84 0.68 -13.26 9.04
C ASP A 84 0.88 -11.97 8.24
N VAL A 85 -0.14 -11.38 7.60
CA VAL A 85 0.00 -10.09 6.91
C VAL A 85 -0.53 -8.96 7.79
N ARG A 86 0.36 -8.08 8.25
CA ARG A 86 0.04 -6.95 9.15
C ARG A 86 0.86 -5.73 8.75
N THR A 87 0.45 -5.05 7.67
CA THR A 87 1.20 -3.93 7.11
C THR A 87 0.27 -2.85 6.55
N GLY A 88 0.82 -1.90 5.81
CA GLY A 88 0.00 -0.91 5.12
C GLY A 88 0.82 0.09 4.31
N VAL A 89 0.09 1.09 3.83
CA VAL A 89 0.64 2.30 3.21
C VAL A 89 -0.02 3.50 3.87
N THR A 90 0.78 4.47 4.29
CA THR A 90 0.28 5.80 4.65
C THR A 90 0.76 6.80 3.60
N ALA A 91 -0.15 7.62 3.10
CA ALA A 91 0.15 8.72 2.20
C ALA A 91 0.01 10.05 2.93
N ILE A 92 0.99 10.93 2.73
CA ILE A 92 0.96 12.31 3.21
C ILE A 92 1.07 13.22 1.99
N ARG A 93 0.03 14.01 1.74
CA ARG A 93 0.01 14.99 0.66
C ARG A 93 0.17 16.39 1.27
N PRO A 94 1.22 17.15 0.91
CA PRO A 94 1.40 18.51 1.42
C PRO A 94 0.23 19.45 1.09
N HIS A 95 -0.46 19.21 -0.03
CA HIS A 95 -1.73 19.86 -0.39
C HIS A 95 -2.55 18.97 -1.35
N GLY A 96 -3.80 19.37 -1.60
CA GLY A 96 -4.72 18.66 -2.50
C GLY A 96 -4.49 18.87 -4.00
N GLY A 97 -3.56 19.74 -4.39
CA GLY A 97 -3.25 20.06 -5.78
C GLY A 97 -2.27 19.08 -6.43
N ASN A 98 -1.76 19.47 -7.61
CA ASN A 98 -0.72 18.72 -8.32
C ASN A 98 0.68 19.18 -7.86
N LEU A 99 1.33 18.36 -7.03
CA LEU A 99 2.64 18.64 -6.43
C LEU A 99 3.78 18.78 -7.44
N TYR A 100 3.63 18.22 -8.65
CA TYR A 100 4.67 18.35 -9.66
C TYR A 100 4.83 19.80 -10.13
N PHE A 101 3.70 20.50 -10.27
CA PHE A 101 3.62 21.88 -10.75
C PHE A 101 3.58 22.91 -9.61
N ASP A 102 3.11 22.52 -8.44
CA ASP A 102 3.04 23.36 -7.23
C ASP A 102 3.86 22.68 -6.12
N ARG A 103 5.18 22.84 -6.19
CA ARG A 103 6.13 22.13 -5.34
C ARG A 103 6.20 22.77 -3.96
N VAL A 104 6.46 21.96 -2.95
CA VAL A 104 6.58 22.44 -1.56
C VAL A 104 8.04 22.36 -1.10
N PRO A 105 8.60 23.44 -0.51
CA PRO A 105 9.94 23.40 0.08
C PRO A 105 10.07 22.27 1.10
N ALA A 106 11.17 21.53 1.03
CA ALA A 106 11.40 20.36 1.85
C ALA A 106 12.88 20.18 2.19
N ALA A 107 13.12 19.51 3.32
CA ALA A 107 14.46 19.17 3.77
C ALA A 107 14.43 17.82 4.47
N MET A 108 15.59 17.18 4.58
CA MET A 108 15.75 15.94 5.32
C MET A 108 16.96 15.95 6.21
N HIS A 109 16.90 15.10 7.23
CA HIS A 109 18.01 14.82 8.11
C HIS A 109 18.06 13.33 8.40
N VAL A 110 19.25 12.72 8.30
CA VAL A 110 19.47 11.30 8.59
C VAL A 110 20.19 11.18 9.92
N GLY A 111 19.45 10.85 10.99
CA GLY A 111 20.04 10.58 12.30
C GLY A 111 20.81 9.24 12.33
N ASN A 112 20.22 8.20 11.75
CA ASN A 112 20.88 6.91 11.49
C ASN A 112 20.38 6.33 10.16
N GLY A 113 21.30 5.89 9.32
CA GLY A 113 21.02 5.48 7.94
C GLY A 113 20.63 4.02 7.76
N PHE A 114 20.22 3.28 8.79
CA PHE A 114 19.84 1.86 8.68
C PHE A 114 18.41 1.68 8.12
N GLY A 115 18.11 2.37 7.01
CA GLY A 115 16.78 2.40 6.38
C GLY A 115 16.86 2.42 4.85
N LYS A 116 15.73 2.20 4.17
CA LYS A 116 15.60 2.34 2.71
C LYS A 116 14.66 3.50 2.43
N LEU A 117 15.24 4.66 2.22
CA LEU A 117 14.52 5.89 1.90
C LEU A 117 14.73 6.21 0.43
N LEU A 118 13.65 6.31 -0.34
CA LEU A 118 13.66 6.54 -1.79
C LEU A 118 13.39 8.01 -2.11
N GLY A 119 13.99 8.51 -3.20
CA GLY A 119 13.77 9.86 -3.73
C GLY A 119 14.57 10.96 -3.04
N VAL A 120 15.50 10.57 -2.16
CA VAL A 120 16.12 11.51 -1.23
C VAL A 120 17.18 12.42 -1.83
N THR A 121 17.88 11.93 -2.86
CA THR A 121 18.96 12.68 -3.49
C THR A 121 18.44 13.94 -4.16
N GLN A 122 17.27 13.88 -4.80
CA GLN A 122 16.66 15.05 -5.44
C GLN A 122 16.06 16.01 -4.42
N VAL A 123 15.46 15.53 -3.33
CA VAL A 123 15.02 16.41 -2.24
C VAL A 123 16.21 17.13 -1.61
N GLY A 124 17.34 16.45 -1.41
CA GLY A 124 18.57 17.06 -0.89
C GLY A 124 19.20 18.07 -1.85
N GLU A 125 19.09 17.85 -3.16
CA GLU A 125 19.64 18.74 -4.20
C GLU A 125 18.75 19.96 -4.45
N LEU A 126 17.44 19.75 -4.61
CA LEU A 126 16.49 20.80 -5.03
C LEU A 126 15.76 21.46 -3.85
N GLY A 127 15.73 20.82 -2.68
CA GLY A 127 15.09 21.38 -1.49
C GLY A 127 13.56 21.43 -1.59
N GLU A 128 12.95 20.50 -2.32
CA GLU A 128 11.51 20.50 -2.59
C GLU A 128 10.93 19.08 -2.73
N LEU A 129 9.64 18.96 -2.41
CA LEU A 129 8.80 17.80 -2.72
C LEU A 129 7.96 18.11 -3.96
N GLU A 130 8.08 17.25 -4.97
CA GLU A 130 7.27 17.28 -6.19
C GLU A 130 6.24 16.15 -6.26
N MET A 131 6.18 15.30 -5.23
CA MET A 131 5.28 14.15 -5.11
C MET A 131 4.81 13.98 -3.66
N PRO A 132 3.70 13.26 -3.41
CA PRO A 132 3.31 12.86 -2.05
C PRO A 132 4.40 12.02 -1.37
N LEU A 133 4.39 11.99 -0.04
CA LEU A 133 5.24 11.09 0.75
C LEU A 133 4.46 9.81 1.07
N LEU A 134 5.03 8.65 0.76
CA LEU A 134 4.50 7.37 1.24
C LEU A 134 5.34 6.79 2.38
N LEU A 135 4.68 6.15 3.34
CA LEU A 135 5.31 5.36 4.40
C LEU A 135 4.78 3.93 4.34
N THR A 136 5.66 2.92 4.38
CA THR A 136 5.28 1.50 4.24
C THR A 136 6.31 0.54 4.87
N CYS A 137 6.17 -0.76 4.61
CA CYS A 137 7.11 -1.80 5.02
C CYS A 137 8.46 -1.70 4.32
N THR A 138 9.53 -2.14 4.99
CA THR A 138 10.90 -2.14 4.45
C THR A 138 11.03 -2.72 3.03
N LEU A 139 10.47 -3.91 2.79
CA LEU A 139 10.58 -4.59 1.49
C LEU A 139 9.50 -4.16 0.49
N CYS A 140 8.60 -3.26 0.90
CA CYS A 140 7.51 -2.73 0.12
C CYS A 140 7.86 -1.39 -0.55
N VAL A 141 8.91 -0.70 -0.11
CA VAL A 141 9.36 0.62 -0.63
C VAL A 141 9.32 0.69 -2.15
N TRP A 142 9.93 -0.29 -2.83
CA TRP A 142 10.00 -0.30 -4.28
C TRP A 142 8.64 -0.53 -4.95
N LYS A 143 7.74 -1.33 -4.36
CA LYS A 143 6.37 -1.51 -4.90
C LYS A 143 5.54 -0.23 -4.71
N ALA A 144 5.71 0.44 -3.56
CA ALA A 144 5.04 1.69 -3.27
C ALA A 144 5.51 2.82 -4.20
N ALA A 145 6.81 2.91 -4.45
CA ALA A 145 7.38 3.91 -5.37
C ALA A 145 6.92 3.68 -6.81
N ASP A 146 6.96 2.44 -7.30
CA ASP A 146 6.50 2.06 -8.64
C ASP A 146 5.01 2.40 -8.83
N ALA A 147 4.18 2.06 -7.85
CA ALA A 147 2.75 2.38 -7.87
C ALA A 147 2.47 3.89 -7.75
N MET A 148 3.26 4.65 -6.99
CA MET A 148 3.14 6.11 -6.96
C MET A 148 3.48 6.71 -8.32
N VAL A 149 4.50 6.18 -8.99
CA VAL A 149 4.87 6.62 -10.34
C VAL A 149 3.73 6.39 -11.32
N GLU A 150 3.15 5.19 -11.30
CA GLU A 150 1.98 4.86 -12.12
C GLU A 150 0.79 5.79 -11.82
N TRP A 151 0.45 5.98 -10.53
CA TRP A 151 -0.61 6.90 -10.10
C TRP A 151 -0.36 8.34 -10.57
N ALA A 152 0.86 8.84 -10.43
CA ALA A 152 1.21 10.22 -10.78
C ALA A 152 1.14 10.49 -12.29
N LEU A 153 1.53 9.51 -13.12
CA LEU A 153 1.49 9.64 -14.57
C LEU A 153 0.07 9.62 -15.15
N GLU A 154 -0.92 9.18 -14.38
CA GLU A 154 -2.35 9.21 -14.76
C GLU A 154 -3.06 10.50 -14.39
N ILE A 155 -2.42 11.38 -13.61
CA ILE A 155 -3.01 12.66 -13.23
C ILE A 155 -3.12 13.55 -14.48
N GLU A 156 -4.31 14.12 -14.69
CA GLU A 156 -4.57 15.06 -15.79
C GLU A 156 -3.55 16.22 -15.78
N GLY A 157 -2.94 16.48 -16.94
CA GLY A 157 -1.91 17.50 -17.10
C GLY A 157 -0.47 17.00 -16.94
N MET A 158 -0.25 15.71 -16.63
CA MET A 158 1.08 15.11 -16.51
C MET A 158 1.61 14.50 -17.82
N GLU A 159 0.90 14.59 -18.95
CA GLU A 159 1.22 13.91 -20.21
C GLU A 159 2.59 14.33 -20.80
N GLY A 160 3.03 15.56 -20.50
CA GLY A 160 4.32 16.10 -20.93
C GLY A 160 5.48 15.84 -19.96
N VAL A 161 5.21 15.28 -18.78
CA VAL A 161 6.21 15.04 -17.73
C VAL A 161 7.07 13.84 -18.09
N ARG A 162 8.40 14.03 -18.05
CA ARG A 162 9.37 13.01 -18.48
C ARG A 162 9.90 12.15 -17.34
N SER A 163 9.99 12.72 -16.14
CA SER A 163 10.53 12.06 -14.97
C SER A 163 9.89 12.67 -13.73
N ILE A 164 9.79 11.86 -12.70
CA ILE A 164 9.25 12.22 -11.39
C ILE A 164 10.10 11.57 -10.31
N ASN A 165 10.17 12.20 -9.15
CA ASN A 165 10.90 11.71 -7.99
C ASN A 165 9.93 11.27 -6.89
N PRO A 166 9.49 9.98 -6.87
CA PRO A 166 8.68 9.46 -5.78
C PRO A 166 9.47 9.47 -4.47
N VAL A 167 8.85 9.86 -3.36
CA VAL A 167 9.49 9.86 -2.04
C VAL A 167 8.81 8.85 -1.14
N VAL A 168 9.55 7.84 -0.68
CA VAL A 168 9.00 6.72 0.10
C VAL A 168 9.91 6.39 1.27
N GLY A 169 9.36 6.50 2.48
CA GLY A 169 9.97 6.08 3.74
C GLY A 169 9.44 4.74 4.25
N GLU A 170 10.12 4.17 5.24
CA GLU A 170 9.81 2.83 5.72
C GLU A 170 10.20 2.58 7.17
N THR A 171 9.55 1.56 7.74
CA THR A 171 9.98 0.85 8.94
C THR A 171 9.88 -0.66 8.73
N ASN A 172 10.64 -1.43 9.50
CA ASN A 172 10.61 -2.89 9.42
C ASN A 172 9.51 -3.48 10.32
N ASP A 173 8.46 -4.00 9.68
CA ASP A 173 7.33 -4.68 10.33
C ASP A 173 7.47 -6.21 10.35
N GLY A 174 8.62 -6.76 9.96
CA GLY A 174 8.86 -8.20 9.77
C GLY A 174 8.77 -9.06 11.03
N GLY A 175 8.60 -8.45 12.21
CA GLY A 175 8.29 -9.16 13.44
C GLY A 175 6.81 -9.60 13.54
N LEU A 176 5.91 -8.89 12.86
CA LEU A 176 4.46 -9.16 12.87
C LEU A 176 3.89 -9.46 11.47
N ASN A 177 4.61 -9.05 10.43
CA ASN A 177 4.20 -9.14 9.04
C ASN A 177 5.10 -10.14 8.29
N ASP A 178 4.53 -10.93 7.38
CA ASP A 178 5.29 -11.65 6.35
C ASP A 178 5.84 -10.67 5.31
N ILE A 179 6.84 -9.91 5.75
CA ILE A 179 7.48 -8.84 4.99
C ILE A 179 8.13 -9.37 3.71
N ARG A 180 8.51 -10.65 3.68
CA ARG A 180 9.16 -11.29 2.53
C ARG A 180 8.18 -11.55 1.39
N ASN A 181 6.90 -11.78 1.70
CA ASN A 181 5.85 -11.89 0.70
C ASN A 181 5.53 -10.53 0.02
N ARG A 182 5.94 -9.40 0.64
CA ARG A 182 5.76 -8.04 0.11
C ARG A 182 4.30 -7.78 -0.30
N PRO A 183 3.34 -7.86 0.65
CA PRO A 183 1.91 -7.91 0.34
C PRO A 183 1.31 -6.59 -0.17
N VAL A 184 2.01 -5.46 -0.01
CA VAL A 184 1.55 -4.15 -0.53
C VAL A 184 1.39 -4.19 -2.06
N THR A 185 0.24 -3.73 -2.57
CA THR A 185 -0.09 -3.67 -4.00
C THR A 185 -0.28 -2.23 -4.48
N ALA A 186 -0.34 -2.01 -5.81
CA ALA A 186 -0.66 -0.70 -6.37
C ALA A 186 -2.05 -0.20 -5.93
N ALA A 187 -3.02 -1.12 -5.76
CA ALA A 187 -4.35 -0.78 -5.26
C ALA A 187 -4.31 -0.24 -3.82
N HIS A 188 -3.45 -0.79 -2.94
CA HIS A 188 -3.26 -0.26 -1.58
C HIS A 188 -2.66 1.15 -1.61
N VAL A 189 -1.69 1.39 -2.50
CA VAL A 189 -1.07 2.71 -2.66
C VAL A 189 -2.08 3.75 -3.16
N ARG A 190 -2.88 3.40 -4.17
CA ARG A 190 -3.97 4.27 -4.66
C ARG A 190 -5.01 4.55 -3.59
N THR A 191 -5.42 3.52 -2.84
CA THR A 191 -6.35 3.68 -1.71
C THR A 191 -5.83 4.71 -0.70
N ALA A 192 -4.54 4.65 -0.34
CA ALA A 192 -3.94 5.62 0.58
C ALA A 192 -3.86 7.04 -0.03
N LEU A 193 -3.47 7.16 -1.31
CA LEU A 193 -3.31 8.45 -2.00
C LEU A 193 -4.66 9.16 -2.26
N ASP A 194 -5.64 8.42 -2.78
CA ASP A 194 -6.96 8.93 -3.16
C ASP A 194 -7.86 9.11 -1.94
N GLY A 195 -7.63 8.31 -0.88
CA GLY A 195 -8.33 8.44 0.41
C GLY A 195 -7.76 9.52 1.34
N ALA A 196 -6.70 10.23 0.94
CA ALA A 196 -6.07 11.22 1.80
C ALA A 196 -6.98 12.44 2.06
N ALA A 197 -7.19 12.77 3.33
CA ALA A 197 -8.09 13.83 3.77
C ALA A 197 -7.49 14.70 4.88
N ALA A 198 -8.06 15.89 5.07
CA ALA A 198 -7.79 16.76 6.22
C ALA A 198 -8.60 16.30 7.45
N GLY A 199 -8.36 16.92 8.61
CA GLY A 199 -9.10 16.64 9.84
C GLY A 199 -8.42 15.60 10.73
N PRO A 200 -9.16 14.91 11.63
CA PRO A 200 -8.58 13.88 12.49
C PRO A 200 -7.88 12.77 11.68
N VAL A 201 -6.78 12.23 12.21
CA VAL A 201 -6.00 11.14 11.59
C VAL A 201 -6.14 9.89 12.49
N GLU A 202 -6.36 8.73 11.88
CA GLU A 202 -6.41 7.43 12.58
C GLU A 202 -4.99 7.01 13.04
N GLU A 203 -4.87 6.44 14.23
CA GLU A 203 -3.58 6.13 14.90
C GLU A 203 -3.55 4.73 15.50
#